data_AF-A0A7X5DII8-F1
#
_entry.id   AF-A0A7X5DII8-F1
#
_cell.length_a   1.000
_cell.length_b   1.000
_cell.length_c   1.000
_cell.angle_alpha   90.00
_cell.angle_beta   90.00
_cell.angle_gamma   90.00
#
_symmetry.space_group_name_H-M   'P 1'
#
loop_
_entity.id
_entity.type
_entity.pdbx_description
1 polymer ?
#
loop_
_entity_poly.entity_id
_entity_poly.type
_entity_poly.pdbx_seq_one_letter_code
_entity_poly.pdbx_strand_id
1 'polypeptide(L)'
;GLLVTTGLARLAGKQGDETRTWALAATLVLLVIGGLMSVFHLVHPERFMGAITNLFSFSGIALELISLGIGVVVAGAFLLLGRAGNAAGERVCAGIAIVVGLGAAFLQGYAYFEVAAQPGWHSLALALGYLFTSLTAGSLVYAGIAIVKQDDAATISLVGKVAMGLAACAAVA
;
A
#
# COMPACT_ATOMS: atom_id res chain seq x y z
N GLY A 1 0.99 2.49 -0.47
CA GLY A 1 0.49 3.86 -0.24
C GLY A 1 -0.78 3.94 0.59
N LEU A 2 -1.96 3.78 -0.03
CA LEU A 2 -3.25 4.12 0.60
C LEU A 2 -3.54 3.39 1.93
N LEU A 3 -3.16 2.11 2.03
CA LEU A 3 -3.27 1.32 3.26
C LEU A 3 -2.48 1.95 4.42
N VAL A 4 -1.26 2.44 4.14
CA VAL A 4 -0.40 3.11 5.12
C VAL A 4 -1.04 4.40 5.60
N THR A 5 -1.49 5.26 4.67
CA THR A 5 -2.11 6.54 5.01
C THR A 5 -3.39 6.32 5.83
N THR A 6 -4.18 5.30 5.49
CA THR A 6 -5.38 4.92 6.24
C THR A 6 -5.05 4.51 7.68
N GLY A 7 -4.02 3.67 7.86
CA GLY A 7 -3.56 3.28 9.19
C GLY A 7 -3.04 4.47 10.02
N LEU A 8 -2.20 5.33 9.42
CA LEU A 8 -1.68 6.52 10.08
C LEU A 8 -2.81 7.48 10.50
N ALA A 9 -3.75 7.74 9.60
CA ALA A 9 -4.89 8.62 9.88
C ALA A 9 -5.76 8.07 11.01
N ARG A 10 -5.94 6.74 11.08
CA ARG A 10 -6.68 6.12 12.19
C ARG A 10 -5.95 6.24 13.52
N LEU A 11 -4.66 5.93 13.56
CA LEU A 11 -3.86 6.05 14.79
C LEU A 11 -3.73 7.50 15.27
N ALA A 12 -3.72 8.47 14.34
CA ALA A 12 -3.72 9.88 14.66
C ALA A 12 -5.08 10.40 15.16
N GLY A 13 -6.15 9.59 15.13
CA GLY A 13 -7.49 10.02 15.52
C GLY A 13 -8.11 11.07 14.60
N LYS A 14 -7.59 11.20 13.36
CA LYS A 14 -7.99 12.25 12.40
C LYS A 14 -8.92 11.75 11.31
N GLN A 15 -9.29 10.47 11.35
CA GLN A 15 -10.04 9.80 10.30
C GLN A 15 -11.50 9.60 10.69
N GLY A 16 -12.42 10.10 9.86
CA GLY A 16 -13.83 9.76 9.94
C GLY A 16 -14.10 8.31 9.55
N ASP A 17 -15.13 7.68 10.13
CA ASP A 17 -15.44 6.26 9.90
C ASP A 17 -15.86 5.96 8.45
N GLU A 18 -16.53 6.91 7.79
CA GLU A 18 -16.81 6.80 6.35
C GLU A 18 -15.52 6.87 5.53
N THR A 19 -14.66 7.85 5.78
CA THR A 19 -13.37 8.00 5.11
C THR A 19 -12.51 6.74 5.25
N ARG A 20 -12.44 6.16 6.44
CA ARG A 20 -11.81 4.85 6.68
C ARG A 20 -12.40 3.76 5.77
N THR A 21 -13.72 3.63 5.79
CA THR A 21 -14.44 2.57 5.07
C THR A 21 -14.17 2.64 3.58
N TRP A 22 -14.24 3.85 3.00
CA TRP A 22 -14.00 4.07 1.58
C TRP A 22 -12.52 3.96 1.21
N ALA A 23 -11.60 4.40 2.07
CA ALA A 23 -10.16 4.22 1.86
C ALA A 23 -9.73 2.74 1.89
N LEU A 24 -10.31 1.93 2.78
CA LEU A 24 -10.07 0.48 2.83
C LEU A 24 -10.72 -0.25 1.66
N ALA A 25 -11.94 0.14 1.26
CA ALA A 25 -12.58 -0.40 0.06
C ALA A 25 -11.75 -0.10 -1.20
N ALA A 26 -11.30 1.15 -1.36
CA ALA A 26 -10.41 1.53 -2.46
C ALA A 26 -9.07 0.79 -2.40
N THR A 27 -8.51 0.58 -1.20
CA THR A 27 -7.31 -0.24 -1.02
C THR A 27 -7.51 -1.67 -1.51
N LEU A 28 -8.62 -2.32 -1.14
CA LEU A 28 -8.94 -3.68 -1.59
C LEU A 28 -9.06 -3.75 -3.11
N VAL A 29 -9.75 -2.78 -3.73
CA VAL A 29 -9.88 -2.68 -5.19
C VAL A 29 -8.50 -2.53 -5.84
N LEU A 30 -7.66 -1.62 -5.34
CA LEU A 30 -6.32 -1.38 -5.87
C LEU A 30 -5.42 -2.61 -5.73
N LEU A 31 -5.51 -3.36 -4.63
CA LEU A 31 -4.75 -4.60 -4.43
C LEU A 31 -5.19 -5.70 -5.40
N VAL A 32 -6.50 -5.85 -5.64
CA VAL A 32 -7.03 -6.81 -6.61
C VAL A 32 -6.60 -6.43 -8.02
N ILE A 33 -6.76 -5.16 -8.41
CA ILE A 33 -6.32 -4.68 -9.73
C ILE A 33 -4.80 -4.86 -9.88
N GLY A 34 -4.02 -4.51 -8.85
CA GLY A 34 -2.57 -4.71 -8.83
C GLY A 34 -2.17 -6.18 -9.02
N GLY A 35 -2.84 -7.10 -8.32
CA GLY A 35 -2.63 -8.54 -8.49
C GLY A 35 -3.05 -9.08 -9.86
N LEU A 36 -4.12 -8.54 -10.46
CA LEU A 36 -4.48 -8.88 -11.83
C LEU A 36 -3.42 -8.39 -12.82
N MET A 37 -2.96 -7.15 -12.67
CA MET A 37 -1.89 -6.61 -13.53
C MET A 37 -0.57 -7.39 -13.33
N SER A 38 -0.28 -7.86 -12.12
CA SER A 38 0.90 -8.70 -11.86
C SER A 38 0.81 -10.08 -12.54
N VAL A 39 -0.38 -10.58 -12.84
CA VAL A 39 -0.54 -11.80 -13.67
C VAL A 39 -0.50 -11.47 -15.16
N PHE A 40 -1.22 -10.44 -15.60
CA PHE A 40 -1.36 -10.13 -17.02
C PHE A 40 -0.12 -9.50 -17.67
N HIS A 41 0.85 -9.03 -16.88
CA HIS A 41 2.14 -8.58 -17.43
C HIS A 41 3.12 -9.73 -17.72
N LEU A 42 2.82 -10.96 -17.28
CA LEU A 42 3.66 -12.13 -17.55
C LEU A 42 3.63 -12.48 -19.03
N VAL A 43 4.76 -13.00 -19.55
CA VAL A 43 4.84 -13.51 -20.93
C VAL A 43 3.88 -14.69 -21.16
N HIS A 44 3.65 -15.49 -20.12
CA HIS A 44 2.76 -16.65 -20.11
C HIS A 44 1.81 -16.59 -18.89
N PRO A 45 0.74 -15.78 -18.94
CA PRO A 45 -0.18 -15.59 -17.82
C PRO A 45 -0.88 -16.89 -17.38
N GLU A 46 -1.08 -17.84 -18.30
CA GLU A 46 -1.63 -19.17 -18.01
C GLU A 46 -0.76 -20.00 -17.05
N ARG A 47 0.52 -19.63 -16.89
CA ARG A 47 1.49 -20.29 -16.02
C ARG A 47 1.60 -19.66 -14.63
N PHE A 48 0.74 -18.71 -14.26
CA PHE A 48 0.84 -17.99 -12.98
C PHE A 48 0.79 -18.91 -11.75
N MET A 49 0.17 -20.10 -11.87
CA MET A 49 0.19 -21.12 -10.81
C MET A 49 1.62 -21.51 -10.41
N GLY A 50 2.59 -21.37 -11.32
CA GLY A 50 4.02 -21.57 -11.02
C GLY A 50 4.58 -20.56 -10.00
N ALA A 51 4.05 -19.34 -9.93
CA ALA A 51 4.43 -18.38 -8.89
C ALA A 51 3.90 -18.83 -7.51
N ILE A 52 2.72 -19.46 -7.48
CA ILE A 52 2.12 -20.01 -6.25
C ILE A 52 2.91 -21.24 -5.78
N THR A 53 3.30 -22.14 -6.68
CA THR A 53 4.07 -23.33 -6.30
C THR A 53 5.48 -22.99 -5.78
N ASN A 54 6.01 -21.83 -6.15
CA ASN A 54 7.32 -21.33 -5.71
C ASN A 54 7.23 -20.17 -4.73
N LEU A 55 6.12 -20.04 -3.99
CA LEU A 55 5.86 -18.91 -3.09
C LEU A 55 6.96 -18.71 -2.03
N PHE A 56 7.56 -19.80 -1.54
CA PHE A 56 8.63 -19.76 -0.54
C PHE A 56 10.04 -19.65 -1.14
N SER A 57 10.17 -19.39 -2.44
CA SER A 57 11.46 -19.04 -3.05
C SER A 57 11.97 -17.66 -2.61
N PHE A 58 11.07 -16.80 -2.09
CA PHE A 58 11.34 -15.40 -1.76
C PHE A 58 11.98 -14.60 -2.91
N SER A 59 11.74 -15.04 -4.15
CA SER A 59 12.04 -14.25 -5.35
C SER A 59 11.18 -12.98 -5.40
N GLY A 60 11.56 -12.00 -6.23
CA GLY A 60 10.79 -10.75 -6.39
C GLY A 60 9.30 -11.01 -6.63
N ILE A 61 8.95 -11.84 -7.62
CA ILE A 61 7.56 -12.21 -7.94
C ILE A 61 6.85 -12.88 -6.74
N ALA A 62 7.55 -13.75 -6.00
CA ALA A 62 6.97 -14.40 -4.84
C ALA A 62 6.70 -13.40 -3.69
N LEU A 63 7.62 -12.46 -3.44
CA LEU A 63 7.46 -11.40 -2.44
C LEU A 63 6.33 -10.44 -2.82
N GLU A 64 6.16 -10.12 -4.10
CA GLU A 64 5.02 -9.34 -4.59
C GLU A 64 3.70 -10.05 -4.29
N LEU A 65 3.58 -11.33 -4.65
CA LEU A 65 2.36 -12.11 -4.43
C LEU A 65 2.03 -12.26 -2.93
N ILE A 66 3.03 -12.53 -2.10
CA ILE A 66 2.88 -12.60 -0.64
C ILE A 66 2.41 -11.25 -0.09
N SER A 67 3.08 -10.15 -0.47
CA SER A 67 2.77 -8.83 0.08
C SER A 67 1.40 -8.31 -0.35
N LEU A 68 0.95 -8.61 -1.58
CA LEU A 68 -0.41 -8.35 -2.05
C LEU A 68 -1.44 -9.16 -1.25
N GLY A 69 -1.21 -10.47 -1.07
CA GLY A 69 -2.10 -11.35 -0.31
C GLY A 69 -2.25 -10.92 1.14
N ILE A 70 -1.14 -10.63 1.83
CA ILE A 70 -1.16 -10.10 3.20
C ILE A 70 -1.87 -8.74 3.23
N GLY A 71 -1.62 -7.86 2.26
CA GLY A 71 -2.31 -6.58 2.14
C GLY A 71 -3.82 -6.72 2.07
N VAL A 72 -4.34 -7.68 1.30
CA VAL A 72 -5.79 -7.95 1.20
C VAL A 72 -6.35 -8.42 2.52
N VAL A 73 -5.68 -9.35 3.20
CA VAL A 73 -6.11 -9.87 4.51
C VAL A 73 -6.15 -8.74 5.55
N VAL A 74 -5.10 -7.91 5.60
CA VAL A 74 -5.01 -6.80 6.56
C VAL A 74 -6.05 -5.73 6.28
N ALA A 75 -6.22 -5.31 5.02
CA ALA A 75 -7.23 -4.33 4.65
C ALA A 75 -8.66 -4.84 4.93
N GLY A 76 -8.92 -6.12 4.65
CA GLY A 76 -10.19 -6.78 4.93
C GLY A 76 -10.47 -6.88 6.42
N ALA A 77 -9.52 -7.36 7.22
CA ALA A 77 -9.65 -7.44 8.67
C ALA A 77 -9.88 -6.05 9.29
N PHE A 78 -9.12 -5.05 8.87
CA PHE A 78 -9.28 -3.66 9.32
C PHE A 78 -10.69 -3.16 9.01
N LEU A 79 -11.20 -3.41 7.79
CA LEU A 79 -12.53 -2.99 7.37
C LEU A 79 -13.64 -3.66 8.20
N LEU A 80 -13.53 -4.98 8.40
CA LEU A 80 -14.51 -5.76 9.15
C LEU A 80 -14.54 -5.37 10.63
N LEU A 81 -13.38 -5.19 11.26
CA LEU A 81 -13.29 -4.77 12.66
C LEU A 81 -13.81 -3.36 12.88
N GLY A 82 -13.52 -2.45 11.93
CA GLY A 82 -14.08 -1.09 11.94
C GLY A 82 -15.61 -1.09 11.81
N ARG A 83 -16.18 -1.99 10.99
CA ARG A 83 -17.64 -2.15 10.88
C ARG A 83 -18.28 -2.80 12.09
N ALA A 84 -17.55 -3.67 12.80
CA ALA A 84 -18.00 -4.30 14.02
C ALA A 84 -17.92 -3.38 15.26
N GLY A 85 -17.42 -2.15 15.12
CA GLY A 85 -17.20 -1.24 16.25
C GLY A 85 -16.08 -1.67 17.20
N ASN A 86 -15.20 -2.59 16.77
CA ASN A 86 -14.10 -3.07 17.60
C ASN A 86 -12.91 -2.11 17.56
N ALA A 87 -12.96 -1.05 18.38
CA ALA A 87 -11.93 0.00 18.40
C ALA A 87 -10.52 -0.52 18.73
N ALA A 88 -10.39 -1.54 19.58
CA ALA A 88 -9.09 -2.11 19.95
C ALA A 88 -8.48 -2.90 18.77
N GLY A 89 -9.26 -3.80 18.18
CA GLY A 89 -8.84 -4.57 17.00
C GLY A 89 -8.54 -3.65 15.82
N GLU A 90 -9.31 -2.58 15.66
CA GLU A 90 -9.08 -1.58 14.63
C GLU A 90 -7.73 -0.86 14.79
N ARG A 91 -7.38 -0.42 16.01
CA ARG A 91 -6.06 0.20 16.26
C ARG A 91 -4.91 -0.77 15.97
N VAL A 92 -5.07 -2.05 16.32
CA VAL A 92 -4.08 -3.08 16.01
C VAL A 92 -3.93 -3.23 14.49
N CYS A 93 -5.04 -3.36 13.76
CA CYS A 93 -5.03 -3.44 12.31
C CYS A 93 -4.44 -2.20 11.64
N ALA A 94 -4.68 -1.00 12.20
CA ALA A 94 -4.07 0.23 11.70
C ALA A 94 -2.54 0.20 11.80
N GLY A 95 -1.99 -0.30 12.91
CA GLY A 95 -0.54 -0.51 13.06
C GLY A 95 0.01 -1.54 12.06
N ILE A 96 -0.67 -2.69 11.92
CA ILE A 96 -0.27 -3.74 10.96
C ILE A 96 -0.32 -3.22 9.52
N ALA A 97 -1.36 -2.45 9.17
CA ALA A 97 -1.55 -1.84 7.86
C ALA A 97 -0.37 -0.92 7.46
N ILE A 98 0.18 -0.17 8.42
CA ILE A 98 1.37 0.66 8.20
C ILE A 98 2.57 -0.22 7.86
N VAL A 99 2.87 -1.22 8.70
CA VAL A 99 4.03 -2.10 8.52
C VAL A 99 3.94 -2.86 7.20
N VAL A 100 2.80 -3.50 6.94
CA VAL A 100 2.56 -4.27 5.71
C VAL A 100 2.58 -3.38 4.48
N GLY A 101 1.95 -2.21 4.54
CA GLY A 101 1.91 -1.29 3.40
C GLY A 101 3.26 -0.66 3.07
N LEU A 102 4.11 -0.39 4.08
CA LEU A 102 5.49 0.05 3.88
C LEU A 102 6.33 -1.07 3.30
N GLY A 103 6.25 -2.28 3.87
CA GLY A 103 6.95 -3.46 3.40
C GLY A 103 6.60 -3.78 1.94
N ALA A 104 5.32 -3.83 1.60
CA ALA A 104 4.87 -4.09 0.22
C ALA A 104 5.41 -3.04 -0.77
N ALA A 105 5.32 -1.75 -0.44
CA ALA A 105 5.80 -0.68 -1.32
C ALA A 105 7.31 -0.72 -1.54
N PHE A 106 8.09 -1.06 -0.50
CA PHE A 106 9.54 -1.22 -0.61
C PHE A 106 9.91 -2.49 -1.39
N LEU A 107 9.31 -3.63 -1.06
CA LEU A 107 9.62 -4.93 -1.66
C LEU A 107 9.35 -4.96 -3.17
N GLN A 108 8.31 -4.25 -3.64
CA GLN A 108 8.06 -4.10 -5.07
C GLN A 108 9.23 -3.40 -5.79
N GLY A 109 9.81 -2.35 -5.18
CA GLY A 109 11.00 -1.70 -5.71
C GLY A 109 12.26 -2.55 -5.56
N TYR A 110 12.37 -3.28 -4.46
CA TYR A 110 13.49 -4.17 -4.18
C TYR A 110 13.57 -5.36 -5.16
N ALA A 111 12.45 -5.79 -5.74
CA ALA A 111 12.44 -6.81 -6.78
C ALA A 111 13.34 -6.44 -7.99
N TYR A 112 13.43 -5.15 -8.33
CA TYR A 112 14.34 -4.65 -9.37
C TYR A 112 15.82 -4.77 -8.95
N PHE A 113 16.12 -4.50 -7.69
CA PHE A 113 17.46 -4.62 -7.12
C PHE A 113 18.00 -6.04 -7.18
N GLU A 114 17.16 -7.02 -6.82
CA GLU A 114 17.48 -8.46 -6.84
C GLU A 114 17.73 -8.97 -8.26
N VAL A 115 16.86 -8.60 -9.21
CA VAL A 115 16.95 -9.09 -10.59
C VAL A 115 18.10 -8.43 -11.33
N ALA A 116 18.40 -7.15 -11.04
CA ALA A 116 19.50 -6.37 -11.62
C ALA A 116 19.63 -6.46 -13.16
N ALA A 117 18.52 -6.73 -13.88
CA ALA A 117 18.54 -7.06 -15.30
C ALA A 117 18.83 -5.87 -16.22
N GLN A 118 18.78 -4.64 -15.69
CA GLN A 118 19.03 -3.42 -16.45
C GLN A 118 19.99 -2.49 -15.68
N PRO A 119 20.78 -1.66 -16.39
CA PRO A 119 21.60 -0.64 -15.76
C PRO A 119 20.77 0.26 -14.83
N GLY A 120 21.28 0.50 -13.62
CA GLY A 120 20.60 1.34 -12.61
C GLY A 120 19.59 0.62 -11.72
N TRP A 121 19.22 -0.64 -12.02
CA TRP A 121 18.29 -1.40 -11.16
C TRP A 121 18.93 -1.90 -9.88
N HIS A 122 20.23 -2.19 -9.89
CA HIS A 122 20.98 -2.59 -8.70
C HIS A 122 21.32 -1.37 -7.81
N SER A 123 20.28 -0.68 -7.35
CA SER A 123 20.39 0.48 -6.48
C SER A 123 19.28 0.51 -5.42
N LEU A 124 19.66 0.68 -4.15
CA LEU A 124 18.69 0.87 -3.06
C LEU A 124 17.90 2.18 -3.22
N ALA A 125 18.48 3.18 -3.89
CA ALA A 125 17.79 4.42 -4.24
C ALA A 125 16.51 4.14 -5.05
N LEU A 126 16.56 3.20 -5.99
CA LEU A 126 15.39 2.84 -6.79
C LEU A 126 14.28 2.26 -5.91
N ALA A 127 14.60 1.34 -5.00
CA ALA A 127 13.63 0.76 -4.08
C ALA A 127 13.00 1.83 -3.15
N LEU A 128 13.80 2.77 -2.67
CA LEU A 128 13.31 3.91 -1.89
C LEU A 128 12.45 4.87 -2.74
N GLY A 129 12.80 5.10 -3.99
CA GLY A 129 11.99 5.86 -4.94
C GLY A 129 10.61 5.26 -5.12
N TYR A 130 10.51 3.93 -5.33
CA TYR A 130 9.21 3.23 -5.39
C TYR A 130 8.42 3.34 -4.08
N LEU A 131 9.09 3.23 -2.92
CA LEU A 131 8.45 3.41 -1.62
C LEU A 131 7.82 4.81 -1.50
N PHE A 132 8.60 5.86 -1.71
CA PHE A 132 8.12 7.24 -1.50
C PHE A 132 7.11 7.68 -2.55
N THR A 133 7.24 7.26 -3.81
CA THR A 133 6.23 7.53 -4.84
C THR A 133 4.91 6.83 -4.52
N SER A 134 4.94 5.56 -4.09
CA SER A 134 3.75 4.82 -3.67
C SER A 134 3.07 5.45 -2.45
N LEU A 135 3.85 5.92 -1.47
CA LEU A 135 3.32 6.62 -0.29
C LEU A 135 2.70 7.97 -0.66
N THR A 136 3.33 8.72 -1.57
CA THR A 136 2.82 9.98 -2.10
C THR A 136 1.47 9.77 -2.78
N ALA A 137 1.43 8.88 -3.78
CA ALA A 137 0.22 8.60 -4.55
C ALA A 137 -0.91 8.09 -3.64
N GLY A 138 -0.60 7.19 -2.71
CA GLY A 138 -1.56 6.70 -1.72
C GLY A 138 -2.13 7.80 -0.82
N SER A 139 -1.30 8.76 -0.41
CA SER A 139 -1.72 9.88 0.42
C SER A 139 -2.59 10.87 -0.35
N LEU A 140 -2.32 11.08 -1.65
CA LEU A 140 -3.17 11.90 -2.51
C LEU A 140 -4.54 11.26 -2.76
N VAL A 141 -4.59 9.94 -3.00
CA VAL A 141 -5.86 9.20 -3.10
C VAL A 141 -6.64 9.31 -1.79
N TYR A 142 -5.97 9.14 -0.64
CA TYR A 142 -6.60 9.32 0.66
C TYR A 142 -7.19 10.72 0.82
N ALA A 143 -6.42 11.76 0.48
CA ALA A 143 -6.88 13.15 0.56
C ALA A 143 -8.11 13.38 -0.32
N GLY A 144 -8.14 12.81 -1.54
CA GLY A 144 -9.32 12.85 -2.41
C GLY A 144 -10.56 12.22 -1.77
N ILE A 145 -10.41 11.05 -1.14
CA ILE A 145 -11.51 10.39 -0.40
C ILE A 145 -11.97 11.26 0.77
N ALA A 146 -11.03 11.79 1.56
CA ALA A 146 -11.32 12.64 2.71
C ALA A 146 -12.06 13.94 2.30
N ILE A 147 -11.69 14.54 1.16
CA ILE A 147 -12.40 15.69 0.57
C ILE A 147 -13.84 15.32 0.20
N VAL A 148 -14.04 14.22 -0.52
CA VAL A 148 -15.37 13.74 -0.92
C VAL A 148 -16.24 13.42 0.30
N LYS A 149 -15.62 12.95 1.38
CA LYS A 149 -16.26 12.62 2.65
C LYS A 149 -16.36 13.76 3.65
N GLN A 150 -15.95 14.96 3.23
CA GLN A 150 -16.07 16.18 4.03
C GLN A 150 -15.41 16.06 5.41
N ASP A 151 -14.28 15.34 5.47
CA ASP A 151 -13.41 15.35 6.65
C ASP A 151 -12.92 16.79 6.93
N ASP A 152 -12.51 17.04 8.17
CA ASP A 152 -12.02 18.35 8.60
C ASP A 152 -10.88 18.90 7.72
N ALA A 153 -10.92 20.19 7.43
CA ALA A 153 -9.95 20.85 6.55
C ALA A 153 -8.51 20.75 7.07
N ALA A 154 -8.30 20.71 8.39
CA ALA A 154 -6.97 20.53 8.96
C ALA A 154 -6.46 19.09 8.75
N THR A 155 -7.35 18.08 8.78
CA THR A 155 -7.00 16.70 8.40
C THR A 155 -6.56 16.64 6.94
N ILE A 156 -7.35 17.20 6.03
CA ILE A 156 -7.04 17.20 4.59
C ILE A 156 -5.72 17.94 4.33
N SER A 157 -5.53 19.12 4.93
CA SER A 157 -4.29 19.89 4.81
C SER A 157 -3.07 19.14 5.32
N LEU A 158 -3.19 18.44 6.45
CA LEU A 158 -2.10 17.63 7.01
C LEU A 158 -1.71 16.50 6.06
N VAL A 159 -2.69 15.74 5.55
CA VAL A 159 -2.41 14.64 4.61
C VAL A 159 -1.77 15.19 3.33
N GLY A 160 -2.23 16.34 2.83
CA GLY A 160 -1.60 17.01 1.69
C GLY A 160 -0.14 17.40 1.94
N LYS A 161 0.18 17.95 3.11
CA LYS A 161 1.57 18.28 3.50
C LYS A 161 2.44 17.03 3.61
N VAL A 162 1.92 15.95 4.18
CA VAL A 162 2.62 14.66 4.24
C VAL A 162 2.89 14.13 2.83
N ALA A 163 1.91 14.21 1.92
CA ALA A 163 2.10 13.82 0.53
C ALA A 163 3.20 14.64 -0.17
N MET A 164 3.25 15.97 0.05
CA MET A 164 4.33 16.81 -0.49
C MET A 164 5.70 16.44 0.08
N GLY A 165 5.79 16.15 1.38
CA GLY A 165 7.05 15.71 2.01
C GLY A 165 7.54 14.38 1.43
N LEU A 166 6.64 13.42 1.26
CA LEU A 166 6.94 12.13 0.62
C LEU A 166 7.36 12.30 -0.83
N ALA A 167 6.76 13.23 -1.58
CA ALA A 167 7.15 13.55 -2.94
C ALA A 167 8.56 14.14 -3.01
N ALA A 168 8.91 15.01 -2.06
CA ALA A 168 10.26 15.55 -1.92
C ALA A 168 11.27 14.44 -1.61
N CYS A 169 10.94 13.51 -0.70
CA CYS A 169 11.77 12.32 -0.45
C CYS A 169 11.95 11.48 -1.72
N ALA A 170 10.89 11.29 -2.51
CA ALA A 170 10.96 10.53 -3.75
C ALA A 170 11.85 11.20 -4.82
N ALA A 171 11.91 12.53 -4.85
CA ALA A 171 12.70 13.27 -5.83
C ALA A 171 14.21 13.25 -5.55
N VAL A 172 14.62 12.92 -4.32
CA VAL A 172 16.01 12.93 -3.86
C VAL A 172 16.51 11.51 -3.50
N ALA A 173 15.60 10.51 -3.51
CA ALA A 173 15.93 9.10 -3.33
C ALA A 173 16.71 8.56 -4.52
#